data_AF-A0A918GYH1-F1
#
_entry.id   AF-A0A918GYH1-F1
#
_cell.length_a   1.000
_cell.length_b   1.000
_cell.length_c   1.000
_cell.angle_alpha   90.00
_cell.angle_beta   90.00
_cell.angle_gamma   90.00
#
_symmetry.space_group_name_H-M   'P 1'
#
loop_
_entity.id
_entity.type
_entity.pdbx_description
1 polymer ?
#
loop_
_entity_poly.entity_id
_entity_poly.type
_entity_poly.pdbx_seq_one_letter_code
_entity_poly.pdbx_strand_id
1 'polypeptide(L)'
;MRLLRGVPLLTALLTGLALTAPAGATTGPPETCARPGALAVPGAEHQRTVCLGDLTTAALAGTPYTDMADQAGLSARGTRNPSGVPGVQIDGYFPDDSRWNATHGWRHDAQFVIRLPDRWNGGLVVTGAPGTRRQYATDTLISDQVLAQGYAYAATDKGNTGPDFFTDGRRPGDAVAEWNRRVTD
;
A
#
# COMPACT_ATOMS: atom_id res chain seq x y z
N MET A 1 -48.86 80.54 -3.14
CA MET A 1 -48.55 80.26 -1.72
C MET A 1 -49.77 79.54 -1.15
N ARG A 2 -49.77 78.31 -0.64
CA ARG A 2 -48.77 77.49 0.06
C ARG A 2 -48.83 76.02 -0.42
N LEU A 3 -47.73 75.34 -0.15
CA LEU A 3 -47.24 74.08 -0.66
C LEU A 3 -47.54 72.87 0.27
N LEU A 4 -47.43 71.68 -0.34
CA LEU A 4 -46.94 70.39 0.19
C LEU A 4 -47.85 69.52 1.08
N ARG A 5 -48.14 68.31 0.59
CA ARG A 5 -48.01 67.06 1.36
C ARG A 5 -47.39 65.97 0.49
N GLY A 6 -46.15 65.62 0.81
CA GLY A 6 -45.36 64.57 0.14
C GLY A 6 -45.74 63.17 0.61
N VAL A 7 -45.60 62.22 -0.31
CA VAL A 7 -45.74 60.78 -0.10
C VAL A 7 -44.36 60.21 0.25
N PRO A 8 -44.17 59.43 1.32
CA PRO A 8 -42.89 58.76 1.57
C PRO A 8 -42.83 57.46 0.75
N LEU A 9 -41.83 57.35 -0.13
CA LEU A 9 -41.42 56.09 -0.76
C LEU A 9 -40.75 55.18 0.28
N LEU A 10 -41.23 53.95 0.40
CA LEU A 10 -40.51 52.85 1.04
C LEU A 10 -39.27 52.48 0.19
N THR A 11 -38.10 52.50 0.81
CA THR A 11 -36.87 51.89 0.27
C THR A 11 -36.55 50.65 1.08
N ALA A 12 -36.78 49.47 0.50
CA ALA A 12 -36.33 48.19 1.05
C ALA A 12 -34.89 47.94 0.60
N LEU A 13 -33.93 47.97 1.53
CA LEU A 13 -32.56 47.53 1.29
C LEU A 13 -32.52 45.99 1.35
N LEU A 14 -32.20 45.35 0.23
CA LEU A 14 -31.83 43.94 0.16
C LEU A 14 -30.29 43.84 0.19
N THR A 15 -29.73 43.52 1.35
CA THR A 15 -28.32 43.16 1.50
C THR A 15 -28.09 41.74 0.99
N GLY A 16 -27.41 41.60 -0.15
CA GLY A 16 -26.95 40.32 -0.66
C GLY A 16 -25.75 39.80 0.14
N LEU A 17 -25.92 38.66 0.82
CA LEU A 17 -24.80 37.88 1.36
C LEU A 17 -24.14 37.12 0.20
N ALA A 18 -22.94 37.56 -0.21
CA ALA A 18 -22.09 36.77 -1.08
C ALA A 18 -21.44 35.65 -0.26
N LEU A 19 -21.88 34.40 -0.47
CA LEU A 19 -21.15 33.24 0.03
C LEU A 19 -19.85 33.09 -0.77
N THR A 20 -18.73 33.38 -0.13
CA THR A 20 -17.41 32.98 -0.63
C THR A 20 -17.26 31.48 -0.43
N ALA A 21 -17.35 30.72 -1.53
CA ALA A 21 -16.99 29.31 -1.52
C ALA A 21 -15.49 29.19 -1.14
N PRO A 22 -15.11 28.29 -0.23
CA PRO A 22 -13.69 28.05 0.04
C PRO A 22 -13.07 27.47 -1.24
N ALA A 23 -11.96 28.08 -1.67
CA ALA A 23 -11.14 27.54 -2.74
C ALA A 23 -10.74 26.11 -2.36
N GLY A 24 -11.14 25.14 -3.18
CA GLY A 24 -10.72 23.75 -3.01
C GLY A 24 -9.20 23.71 -2.99
N ALA A 25 -8.62 23.23 -1.90
CA ALA A 25 -7.21 22.90 -1.86
C ALA A 25 -6.96 21.87 -2.97
N THR A 26 -6.18 22.26 -3.97
CA THR A 26 -5.69 21.34 -4.98
C THR A 26 -4.86 20.30 -4.25
N THR A 27 -5.40 19.10 -4.06
CA THR A 27 -4.66 17.94 -3.54
C THR A 27 -3.64 17.56 -4.60
N GLY A 28 -2.45 18.14 -4.51
CA GLY A 28 -1.26 17.54 -5.12
C GLY A 28 -1.07 16.12 -4.58
N PRO A 29 -0.32 15.26 -5.30
CA PRO A 29 0.05 13.98 -4.74
C PRO A 29 0.69 14.21 -3.36
N PRO A 30 0.32 13.42 -2.35
CA PRO A 30 0.89 13.55 -1.02
C PRO A 30 2.41 13.45 -1.07
N GLU A 31 3.08 14.08 -0.09
CA GLU A 31 4.52 14.33 -0.11
C GLU A 31 5.35 13.07 -0.38
N THR A 32 4.88 11.90 0.07
CA THR A 32 5.47 10.58 -0.16
C THR A 32 5.62 10.26 -1.65
N CYS A 33 4.63 10.63 -2.46
CA CYS A 33 4.67 10.44 -3.91
C CYS A 33 5.37 11.57 -4.67
N ALA A 34 5.62 12.71 -4.03
CA ALA A 34 6.41 13.79 -4.60
C ALA A 34 7.92 13.48 -4.61
N ARG A 35 8.40 12.55 -3.77
CA ARG A 35 9.82 12.12 -3.71
C ARG A 35 10.01 10.60 -3.52
N PRO A 36 9.61 9.75 -4.47
CA PRO A 36 9.72 8.29 -4.33
C PRO A 36 11.14 7.79 -4.05
N GLY A 37 12.15 8.47 -4.61
CA GLY A 37 13.58 8.12 -4.44
C GLY A 37 14.17 8.45 -3.07
N ALA A 38 13.44 9.10 -2.16
CA ALA A 38 13.89 9.38 -0.80
C ALA A 38 13.62 8.24 0.18
N LEU A 39 12.74 7.29 -0.18
CA LEU A 39 12.41 6.15 0.66
C LEU A 39 13.47 5.06 0.49
N ALA A 40 14.17 4.75 1.58
CA ALA A 40 15.14 3.67 1.63
C ALA A 40 14.73 2.65 2.68
N VAL A 41 14.80 1.37 2.32
CA VAL A 41 14.59 0.23 3.23
C VAL A 41 15.96 -0.17 3.78
N PRO A 42 16.22 0.05 5.08
CA PRO A 42 17.52 -0.29 5.65
C PRO A 42 17.85 -1.78 5.44
N GLY A 43 19.06 -2.05 4.96
CA GLY A 43 19.54 -3.42 4.73
C GLY A 43 19.05 -4.09 3.45
N ALA A 44 18.17 -3.47 2.65
CA ALA A 44 17.80 -4.02 1.35
C ALA A 44 18.99 -3.96 0.38
N GLU A 45 19.27 -5.07 -0.32
CA GLU A 45 20.26 -5.09 -1.41
C GLU A 45 19.68 -4.49 -2.69
N HIS A 46 18.37 -4.66 -2.87
CA HIS A 46 17.64 -4.09 -3.99
C HIS A 46 16.30 -3.58 -3.52
N GLN A 47 15.87 -2.46 -4.10
CA GLN A 47 14.50 -1.97 -3.98
C GLN A 47 14.10 -1.18 -5.22
N ARG A 48 12.80 -1.14 -5.48
CA ARG A 48 12.14 -0.26 -6.45
C ARG A 48 10.92 0.35 -5.80
N THR A 49 10.68 1.62 -6.11
CA THR A 49 9.56 2.39 -5.56
C THR A 49 8.64 2.81 -6.69
N VAL A 50 7.33 2.69 -6.48
CA VAL A 50 6.30 3.17 -7.40
C VAL A 50 5.19 3.92 -6.66
N CYS A 51 4.67 4.96 -7.29
CA CYS A 51 3.43 5.62 -6.89
C CYS A 51 2.24 5.04 -7.62
N LEU A 52 1.21 4.67 -6.88
CA LEU A 52 0.03 3.98 -7.38
C LEU A 52 -1.22 4.73 -6.92
N GLY A 53 -2.19 4.89 -7.83
CA GLY A 53 -3.49 5.48 -7.50
C GLY A 53 -4.36 4.58 -6.62
N ASP A 54 -4.00 3.29 -6.53
CA ASP A 54 -4.65 2.31 -5.68
C ASP A 54 -3.67 1.16 -5.40
N LEU A 55 -3.34 0.97 -4.12
CA LEU A 55 -2.43 -0.04 -3.58
C LEU A 55 -3.10 -1.39 -3.33
N THR A 56 -4.41 -1.51 -3.57
CA THR A 56 -5.18 -2.74 -3.33
C THR A 56 -5.17 -3.67 -4.54
N THR A 57 -5.44 -4.96 -4.31
CA THR A 57 -5.54 -5.96 -5.39
C THR A 57 -6.57 -5.60 -6.47
N ALA A 58 -7.57 -4.78 -6.13
CA ALA A 58 -8.57 -4.30 -7.09
C ALA A 58 -7.96 -3.56 -8.29
N ALA A 59 -6.85 -2.84 -8.08
CA ALA A 59 -6.13 -2.14 -9.14
C ALA A 59 -4.81 -2.82 -9.53
N LEU A 60 -4.20 -3.58 -8.61
CA LEU A 60 -2.90 -4.21 -8.86
C LEU A 60 -3.00 -5.53 -9.64
N ALA A 61 -4.16 -6.20 -9.65
CA ALA A 61 -4.32 -7.45 -10.38
C ALA A 61 -3.94 -7.30 -11.87
N GLY A 62 -3.01 -8.14 -12.34
CA GLY A 62 -2.48 -8.09 -13.71
C GLY A 62 -1.35 -7.08 -13.92
N THR A 63 -0.96 -6.33 -12.90
CA THR A 63 0.25 -5.48 -12.90
C THR A 63 1.43 -6.23 -12.28
N PRO A 64 2.68 -5.73 -12.42
CA PRO A 64 3.83 -6.30 -11.73
C PRO A 64 3.82 -6.13 -10.20
N TYR A 65 2.91 -5.34 -9.64
CA TYR A 65 2.96 -4.89 -8.23
C TYR A 65 2.16 -5.80 -7.27
N THR A 66 1.65 -6.93 -7.76
CA THR A 66 1.12 -8.04 -6.96
C THR A 66 1.19 -9.32 -7.80
N ASP A 67 0.97 -10.48 -7.20
CA ASP A 67 0.84 -11.76 -7.91
C ASP A 67 -0.42 -12.49 -7.44
N MET A 68 -1.43 -12.57 -8.32
CA MET A 68 -2.68 -13.26 -8.01
C MET A 68 -2.52 -14.78 -7.93
N ALA A 69 -1.50 -15.35 -8.57
CA ALA A 69 -1.21 -16.79 -8.46
C ALA A 69 -0.71 -17.15 -7.06
N ASP A 70 0.03 -16.24 -6.42
CA ASP A 70 0.52 -16.39 -5.04
C ASP A 70 -0.63 -16.40 -4.02
N GLN A 71 -1.73 -15.70 -4.35
CA GLN A 71 -2.92 -15.55 -3.52
C GLN A 71 -3.98 -16.64 -3.76
N ALA A 72 -3.84 -17.41 -4.84
CA ALA A 72 -4.85 -18.34 -5.30
C ALA A 72 -5.21 -19.39 -4.24
N GLY A 73 -6.50 -19.50 -3.94
CA GLY A 73 -7.05 -20.45 -2.98
C GLY A 73 -6.94 -20.03 -1.51
N LEU A 74 -6.42 -18.84 -1.21
CA LEU A 74 -6.32 -18.34 0.17
C LEU A 74 -7.60 -17.63 0.64
N SER A 75 -8.40 -17.08 -0.27
CA SER A 75 -9.65 -16.38 0.04
C SER A 75 -10.90 -17.20 -0.30
N ALA A 76 -11.99 -16.97 0.45
CA ALA A 76 -13.28 -17.52 0.11
C ALA A 76 -13.86 -16.85 -1.15
N ARG A 77 -14.71 -17.57 -1.89
CA ARG A 77 -15.36 -17.05 -3.12
C ARG A 77 -16.10 -15.72 -2.90
N GLY A 78 -16.67 -15.54 -1.71
CA GLY A 78 -17.45 -14.35 -1.35
C GLY A 78 -16.64 -13.21 -0.73
N THR A 79 -15.31 -13.32 -0.64
CA THR A 79 -14.45 -12.26 -0.11
C THR A 79 -14.63 -10.99 -0.94
N ARG A 80 -14.89 -9.88 -0.25
CA ARG A 80 -15.01 -8.54 -0.85
C ARG A 80 -13.88 -7.68 -0.33
N ASN A 81 -13.10 -7.13 -1.24
CA ASN A 81 -11.96 -6.28 -0.89
C ASN A 81 -12.29 -4.80 -1.13
N PRO A 82 -11.72 -3.90 -0.32
CA PRO A 82 -11.75 -2.47 -0.58
C PRO A 82 -10.94 -2.12 -1.84
N SER A 83 -11.07 -0.87 -2.27
CA SER A 83 -10.30 -0.29 -3.37
C SER A 83 -10.09 1.21 -3.17
N GLY A 84 -9.33 1.84 -4.06
CA GLY A 84 -9.12 3.29 -4.10
C GLY A 84 -8.21 3.80 -2.98
N VAL A 85 -7.19 3.02 -2.59
CA VAL A 85 -6.22 3.45 -1.57
C VAL A 85 -4.93 3.90 -2.24
N PRO A 86 -4.76 5.20 -2.54
CA PRO A 86 -3.55 5.67 -3.19
C PRO A 86 -2.35 5.62 -2.25
N GLY A 87 -1.16 5.46 -2.85
CA GLY A 87 0.11 5.65 -2.14
C GLY A 87 1.31 5.01 -2.81
N VAL A 88 2.31 4.70 -1.99
CA VAL A 88 3.60 4.20 -2.45
C VAL A 88 3.75 2.72 -2.17
N GLN A 89 4.21 1.97 -3.17
CA GLN A 89 4.69 0.62 -2.98
C GLN A 89 6.21 0.57 -3.17
N ILE A 90 6.88 -0.16 -2.29
CA ILE A 90 8.30 -0.49 -2.36
C ILE A 90 8.41 -2.01 -2.46
N ASP A 91 8.99 -2.50 -3.55
CA ASP A 91 9.33 -3.91 -3.71
C ASP A 91 10.85 -4.06 -3.66
N GLY A 92 11.35 -5.14 -3.08
CA GLY A 92 12.80 -5.36 -3.01
C GLY A 92 13.16 -6.72 -2.46
N TYR A 93 14.43 -6.89 -2.11
CA TYR A 93 14.91 -8.06 -1.38
C TYR A 93 16.06 -7.70 -0.43
N PHE A 94 16.13 -8.47 0.65
CA PHE A 94 17.27 -8.49 1.59
C PHE A 94 18.34 -9.48 1.12
N PRO A 95 19.55 -9.46 1.69
CA PRO A 95 20.57 -10.47 1.40
C PRO A 95 20.05 -11.89 1.63
N ASP A 96 20.34 -12.79 0.68
CA ASP A 96 19.99 -14.20 0.71
C ASP A 96 20.84 -14.98 -0.31
N ASP A 97 21.12 -16.25 -0.04
CA ASP A 97 21.89 -17.10 -0.94
C ASP A 97 20.99 -17.90 -1.91
N SER A 98 19.70 -18.04 -1.60
CA SER A 98 18.71 -18.78 -2.36
C SER A 98 18.06 -17.92 -3.47
N ARG A 99 17.58 -18.59 -4.53
CA ARG A 99 17.23 -17.97 -5.83
C ARG A 99 15.99 -18.54 -6.50
N TRP A 100 15.05 -19.03 -5.71
CA TRP A 100 13.80 -19.65 -6.14
C TRP A 100 12.71 -18.63 -6.47
N ASN A 101 12.69 -17.49 -5.78
CA ASN A 101 11.74 -16.43 -6.09
C ASN A 101 12.17 -15.61 -7.33
N ALA A 102 11.47 -15.82 -8.43
CA ALA A 102 11.69 -15.12 -9.70
C ALA A 102 10.73 -13.94 -9.93
N THR A 103 9.94 -13.54 -8.92
CA THR A 103 9.10 -12.33 -9.00
C THR A 103 9.96 -11.13 -9.38
N HIS A 104 9.42 -10.24 -10.21
CA HIS A 104 10.13 -9.13 -10.86
C HIS A 104 11.33 -9.51 -11.74
N GLY A 105 11.56 -10.81 -11.97
CA GLY A 105 12.74 -11.33 -12.66
C GLY A 105 14.00 -11.39 -11.81
N TRP A 106 13.90 -11.21 -10.48
CA TRP A 106 15.07 -11.02 -9.61
C TRP A 106 15.81 -12.32 -9.23
N ARG A 107 15.19 -13.50 -9.40
CA ARG A 107 15.79 -14.82 -9.06
C ARG A 107 16.61 -14.76 -7.76
N HIS A 108 15.93 -14.33 -6.70
CA HIS A 108 16.47 -14.03 -5.38
C HIS A 108 15.33 -14.15 -4.38
N ASP A 109 15.51 -14.86 -3.27
CA ASP A 109 14.52 -14.89 -2.19
C ASP A 109 14.77 -13.75 -1.19
N ALA A 110 14.15 -13.81 -0.02
CA ALA A 110 14.05 -12.69 0.93
C ALA A 110 13.42 -11.45 0.29
N GLN A 111 12.55 -11.65 -0.72
CA GLN A 111 11.82 -10.55 -1.33
C GLN A 111 10.79 -9.98 -0.34
N PHE A 112 10.53 -8.70 -0.47
CA PHE A 112 9.55 -7.98 0.33
C PHE A 112 8.70 -7.05 -0.51
N VAL A 113 7.54 -6.72 0.05
CA VAL A 113 6.70 -5.60 -0.36
C VAL A 113 6.42 -4.73 0.87
N ILE A 114 6.47 -3.41 0.70
CA ILE A 114 6.02 -2.41 1.66
C ILE A 114 5.04 -1.49 0.95
N ARG A 115 3.89 -1.23 1.56
CA ARG A 115 2.85 -0.33 1.04
C ARG A 115 2.55 0.75 2.07
N LEU A 116 2.71 1.99 1.65
CA LEU A 116 2.54 3.20 2.44
C LEU A 116 1.35 3.97 1.88
N PRO A 117 0.15 3.88 2.50
CA PRO A 117 -1.00 4.62 2.03
C PRO A 117 -0.80 6.11 2.29
N ASP A 118 -1.34 6.92 1.40
CA ASP A 118 -1.27 8.38 1.48
C ASP A 118 -1.84 8.94 2.78
N ARG A 119 -2.95 8.34 3.23
CA ARG A 119 -3.58 8.63 4.52
C ARG A 119 -3.15 7.60 5.55
N TRP A 120 -1.86 7.63 5.91
CA TRP A 120 -1.32 6.76 6.93
C TRP A 120 -1.79 7.16 8.33
N ASN A 121 -2.36 6.21 9.07
CA ASN A 121 -2.86 6.38 10.43
C ASN A 121 -1.76 6.21 11.50
N GLY A 122 -0.51 6.04 11.08
CA GLY A 122 0.66 5.81 11.96
C GLY A 122 0.87 4.36 12.39
N GLY A 123 -0.04 3.44 12.03
CA GLY A 123 0.06 2.02 12.33
C GLY A 123 0.71 1.20 11.20
N LEU A 124 1.43 0.15 11.57
CA LEU A 124 2.03 -0.81 10.64
C LEU A 124 1.51 -2.22 10.91
N VAL A 125 1.14 -2.93 9.87
CA VAL A 125 0.86 -4.38 9.91
C VAL A 125 1.93 -5.09 9.11
N VAL A 126 2.60 -6.06 9.74
CA VAL A 126 3.60 -6.92 9.09
C VAL A 126 3.10 -8.35 9.04
N THR A 127 3.18 -9.00 7.87
CA THR A 127 2.82 -10.41 7.71
C THR A 127 3.97 -11.20 7.10
N GLY A 128 4.04 -12.49 7.44
CA GLY A 128 4.85 -13.46 6.72
C GLY A 128 4.02 -14.16 5.65
N ALA A 129 4.63 -14.51 4.53
CA ALA A 129 3.98 -15.31 3.51
C ALA A 129 3.64 -16.74 4.03
N PRO A 130 2.41 -17.25 3.85
CA PRO A 130 1.98 -18.54 4.40
C PRO A 130 2.66 -19.71 3.70
N GLY A 131 3.24 -20.62 4.49
CA GLY A 131 3.88 -21.85 3.98
C GLY A 131 4.91 -21.55 2.89
N THR A 132 4.72 -22.12 1.71
CA THR A 132 5.65 -22.03 0.58
C THR A 132 5.37 -20.87 -0.38
N ARG A 133 4.49 -19.95 0.01
CA ARG A 133 4.11 -18.78 -0.78
C ARG A 133 5.11 -17.63 -0.67
N ARG A 134 4.93 -16.61 -1.51
CA ARG A 134 5.79 -15.43 -1.65
C ARG A 134 5.17 -14.18 -1.02
N GLN A 135 5.84 -13.04 -1.21
CA GLN A 135 5.55 -11.79 -0.51
C GLN A 135 4.15 -11.20 -0.76
N TYR A 136 3.43 -11.60 -1.83
CA TYR A 136 2.12 -11.05 -2.18
C TYR A 136 0.94 -11.92 -1.72
N ALA A 137 1.20 -13.09 -1.16
CA ALA A 137 0.17 -14.07 -0.85
C ALA A 137 -0.94 -13.58 0.09
N THR A 138 -0.66 -12.64 0.98
CA THR A 138 -1.67 -12.10 1.90
C THR A 138 -2.30 -10.79 1.42
N ASP A 139 -2.14 -10.41 0.16
CA ASP A 139 -2.66 -9.13 -0.34
C ASP A 139 -4.19 -9.05 -0.25
N THR A 140 -4.89 -9.98 -0.91
CA THR A 140 -6.37 -10.10 -0.89
C THR A 140 -6.91 -10.27 0.54
N LEU A 141 -6.20 -11.02 1.40
CA LEU A 141 -6.73 -11.39 2.72
C LEU A 141 -6.49 -10.33 3.79
N ILE A 142 -5.37 -9.61 3.71
CA ILE A 142 -4.89 -8.74 4.78
C ILE A 142 -4.54 -7.36 4.24
N SER A 143 -3.64 -7.26 3.25
CA SER A 143 -3.12 -5.97 2.76
C SER A 143 -4.24 -5.00 2.40
N ASP A 144 -5.19 -5.43 1.58
CA ASP A 144 -6.27 -4.55 1.10
C ASP A 144 -7.06 -3.93 2.25
N GLN A 145 -7.43 -4.76 3.23
CA GLN A 145 -8.26 -4.34 4.35
C GLN A 145 -7.52 -3.39 5.31
N VAL A 146 -6.24 -3.67 5.60
CA VAL A 146 -5.46 -2.82 6.52
C VAL A 146 -5.06 -1.50 5.86
N LEU A 147 -4.77 -1.51 4.55
CA LEU A 147 -4.54 -0.30 3.76
C LEU A 147 -5.77 0.60 3.76
N ALA A 148 -6.97 0.04 3.56
CA ALA A 148 -8.22 0.80 3.60
C ALA A 148 -8.53 1.40 4.98
N GLN A 149 -8.02 0.79 6.05
CA GLN A 149 -8.07 1.33 7.42
C GLN A 149 -6.97 2.36 7.70
N GLY A 150 -6.09 2.63 6.74
CA GLY A 150 -5.01 3.60 6.82
C GLY A 150 -3.72 3.05 7.41
N TYR A 151 -3.58 1.74 7.63
CA TYR A 151 -2.30 1.16 8.08
C TYR A 151 -1.31 1.06 6.92
N ALA A 152 -0.03 1.27 7.21
CA ALA A 152 1.02 0.76 6.35
C ALA A 152 1.05 -0.77 6.43
N TYR A 153 1.47 -1.42 5.35
CA TYR A 153 1.55 -2.88 5.27
C TYR A 153 2.93 -3.30 4.78
N ALA A 154 3.47 -4.39 5.34
CA ALA A 154 4.70 -4.99 4.86
C ALA A 154 4.60 -6.52 4.89
N ALA A 155 5.21 -7.17 3.92
CA ALA A 155 5.33 -8.62 3.90
C ALA A 155 6.64 -9.06 3.24
N THR A 156 7.14 -10.23 3.65
CA THR A 156 8.30 -10.89 3.04
C THR A 156 7.98 -12.35 2.70
N ASP A 157 8.66 -12.87 1.67
CA ASP A 157 8.66 -14.29 1.33
C ASP A 157 9.42 -15.17 2.33
N LYS A 158 9.99 -14.60 3.40
CA LYS A 158 10.70 -15.25 4.52
C LYS A 158 12.14 -15.66 4.22
N GLY A 159 12.62 -15.53 2.99
CA GLY A 159 13.95 -16.04 2.60
C GLY A 159 13.91 -17.32 1.76
N ASN A 160 12.77 -17.97 1.58
CA ASN A 160 12.62 -19.03 0.58
C ASN A 160 11.15 -19.34 0.24
N THR A 161 10.95 -19.98 -0.92
CA THR A 161 9.62 -20.24 -1.50
C THR A 161 9.56 -21.59 -2.22
N GLY A 162 8.33 -22.07 -2.48
CA GLY A 162 8.10 -23.28 -3.27
C GLY A 162 8.17 -24.61 -2.48
N PRO A 163 7.81 -25.73 -3.12
CA PRO A 163 7.70 -27.03 -2.46
C PRO A 163 9.06 -27.59 -2.01
N ASP A 164 10.14 -27.15 -2.65
CA ASP A 164 11.51 -27.61 -2.38
C ASP A 164 12.22 -26.75 -1.32
N PHE A 165 11.50 -25.88 -0.60
CA PHE A 165 12.08 -24.98 0.40
C PHE A 165 12.93 -25.70 1.46
N PHE A 166 12.62 -26.96 1.76
CA PHE A 166 13.35 -27.78 2.73
C PHE A 166 14.78 -28.13 2.30
N THR A 167 15.13 -27.86 1.04
CA THR A 167 16.49 -28.00 0.51
C THR A 167 17.37 -26.79 0.79
N ASP A 168 16.82 -25.73 1.40
CA ASP A 168 17.56 -24.53 1.77
C ASP A 168 18.38 -24.76 3.05
N GLY A 169 19.62 -24.29 3.02
CA GLY A 169 20.62 -24.59 4.04
C GLY A 169 21.35 -25.93 3.84
N ARG A 170 21.93 -26.48 4.92
CA ARG A 170 22.82 -27.65 4.86
C ARG A 170 22.24 -28.89 5.53
N ARG A 171 21.35 -28.71 6.50
CA ARG A 171 20.76 -29.77 7.33
C ARG A 171 19.24 -29.64 7.35
N PRO A 172 18.51 -30.74 7.61
CA PRO A 172 17.07 -30.68 7.80
C PRO A 172 16.67 -29.63 8.84
N GLY A 173 15.75 -28.75 8.46
CA GLY A 173 15.22 -27.69 9.32
C GLY A 173 15.96 -26.35 9.24
N ASP A 174 17.10 -26.26 8.55
CA ASP A 174 17.84 -24.99 8.42
C ASP A 174 16.96 -23.89 7.77
N ALA A 175 16.17 -24.22 6.73
CA ALA A 175 15.21 -23.32 6.10
C ALA A 175 14.22 -22.69 7.10
N VAL A 176 13.66 -23.49 8.01
CA VAL A 176 12.68 -23.03 9.01
C VAL A 176 13.38 -22.24 10.14
N ALA A 177 14.58 -22.67 10.53
CA ALA A 177 15.39 -21.94 11.49
C ALA A 177 15.78 -20.55 10.97
N GLU A 178 16.06 -20.43 9.67
CA GLU A 178 16.27 -19.15 9.02
C GLU A 178 15.04 -18.25 9.06
N TRP A 179 13.84 -18.77 8.77
CA TRP A 179 12.61 -17.99 8.89
C TRP A 179 12.46 -17.36 10.27
N ASN A 180 12.79 -18.12 11.33
CA ASN A 180 12.72 -17.61 12.69
C ASN A 180 13.75 -16.49 12.91
N ARG A 181 15.03 -16.71 12.58
CA ARG A 181 16.09 -15.70 12.73
C ARG A 181 15.75 -14.39 12.04
N ARG A 182 15.23 -14.44 10.81
CA ARG A 182 14.87 -13.23 10.03
C ARG A 182 13.77 -12.38 10.67
N VAL A 183 12.98 -12.95 11.57
CA VAL A 183 11.88 -12.24 12.26
C VAL A 183 12.26 -11.84 13.69
N THR A 184 13.23 -12.52 14.31
CA THR A 184 13.59 -12.31 15.71
C THR A 184 14.86 -11.52 15.94
N ASP A 185 15.76 -11.45 14.94
CA ASP A 185 17.12 -10.93 15.07
C ASP A 185 17.38 -9.79 14.07
#